data_AF-A0A2W6V7K4-F1
#
_entry.id   AF-A0A2W6V7K4-F1
#
_cell.length_a   1.000
_cell.length_b   1.000
_cell.length_c   1.000
_cell.angle_alpha   90.00
_cell.angle_beta   90.00
_cell.angle_gamma   90.00
#
_symmetry.space_group_name_H-M   'P 1'
#
loop_
_entity.id
_entity.type
_entity.pdbx_description
1 polymer ?
#
loop_
_entity_poly.entity_id
_entity_poly.type
_entity_poly.pdbx_seq_one_letter_code
_entity_poly.pdbx_strand_id
1 'polypeptide(L)'
;MRDELIRELRLFRRGQGEPTVTRMTGLFYLVEALGNGIPERAFDELMRLYEQHGTDPGTSVGAFFYLSGAGVGLGSVDQRRTQYVSEHFAADVSTPWRRSERGIKELVTLIRDRDERARPWAFVSVFQSGNAFQPVLDFNLRKEAWEPPVVEIDGEPVGFDFTVRPHPTLPDFVHRRVVLPELSLNLDVGFAERMAVVRVGWSMPIWPVWSVFAWTADPRIAVHLRTFRERAVEVSLQWWRHTPPGDVAGLVTDGAIWAERRDPNTMNLPEGWEVR
;
A
#
# COMPACT_ATOMS: atom_id res chain seq x y z
N MET A 1 -11.02 13.05 -5.01
CA MET A 1 -9.99 13.10 -3.94
C MET A 1 -8.87 14.10 -4.24
N ARG A 2 -8.05 13.94 -5.30
CA ARG A 2 -6.94 14.87 -5.60
C ARG A 2 -7.39 16.33 -5.72
N ASP A 3 -8.40 16.59 -6.54
CA ASP A 3 -8.89 17.96 -6.77
C ASP A 3 -9.55 18.56 -5.53
N GLU A 4 -10.17 17.73 -4.70
CA GLU A 4 -10.74 18.12 -3.42
C GLU A 4 -9.68 18.51 -2.39
N LEU A 5 -8.59 17.74 -2.29
CA LEU A 5 -7.44 18.11 -1.44
C LEU A 5 -6.81 19.42 -1.90
N ILE A 6 -6.69 19.65 -3.21
CA ILE A 6 -6.23 20.94 -3.75
C ILE A 6 -7.16 22.08 -3.31
N ARG A 7 -8.49 21.87 -3.45
CA ARG A 7 -9.50 22.87 -3.05
C ARG A 7 -9.39 23.19 -1.56
N GLU A 8 -9.28 22.18 -0.70
CA GLU A 8 -9.23 22.37 0.75
C GLU A 8 -7.91 22.97 1.24
N LEU A 9 -6.77 22.60 0.65
CA LEU A 9 -5.50 23.29 0.95
C LEU A 9 -5.53 24.76 0.54
N ARG A 10 -6.20 25.11 -0.57
CA ARG A 10 -6.40 26.52 -0.94
C ARG A 10 -7.26 27.26 0.10
N LEU A 11 -8.28 26.61 0.66
CA LEU A 11 -9.11 27.17 1.73
C LEU A 11 -8.29 27.36 3.01
N PHE A 12 -7.52 26.33 3.41
CA PHE A 12 -6.62 26.39 4.55
C PHE A 12 -5.63 27.58 4.44
N ARG A 13 -4.99 27.75 3.28
CA ARG A 13 -4.05 28.87 3.04
C ARG A 13 -4.68 30.25 3.27
N ARG A 14 -5.98 30.39 2.98
CA ARG A 14 -6.71 31.67 3.11
C ARG A 14 -7.15 31.96 4.55
N GLY A 15 -7.01 31.02 5.47
CA GLY A 15 -7.39 31.19 6.87
C GLY A 15 -6.64 32.34 7.54
N GLN A 16 -7.28 32.97 8.52
CA GLN A 16 -6.75 34.18 9.18
C GLN A 16 -5.73 33.85 10.26
N GLY A 17 -4.64 34.63 10.35
CA GLY A 17 -3.64 34.50 11.42
C GLY A 17 -2.75 33.27 11.29
N GLU A 18 -2.12 32.89 12.40
CA GLU A 18 -1.38 31.63 12.56
C GLU A 18 -2.33 30.43 12.38
N PRO A 19 -1.93 29.36 11.67
CA PRO A 19 -2.71 28.14 11.59
C PRO A 19 -2.95 27.52 12.98
N THR A 20 -4.20 27.12 13.25
CA THR A 20 -4.58 26.34 14.44
C THR A 20 -5.55 25.24 14.03
N VAL A 21 -5.83 24.30 14.93
CA VAL A 21 -6.74 23.16 14.70
C VAL A 21 -8.10 23.61 14.16
N THR A 22 -8.62 24.77 14.58
CA THR A 22 -9.92 25.27 14.13
C THR A 22 -9.99 25.49 12.62
N ARG A 23 -8.86 25.67 11.95
CA ARG A 23 -8.75 25.82 10.50
C ARG A 23 -9.00 24.53 9.73
N MET A 24 -9.01 23.38 10.41
CA MET A 24 -9.41 22.10 9.84
C MET A 24 -10.92 21.93 9.75
N THR A 25 -11.69 22.77 10.45
CA THR A 25 -13.16 22.74 10.42
C THR A 25 -13.68 22.90 9.00
N GLY A 26 -14.47 21.92 8.53
CA GLY A 26 -15.07 21.93 7.19
C GLY A 26 -14.12 21.51 6.05
N LEU A 27 -12.87 21.11 6.36
CA LEU A 27 -11.93 20.53 5.39
C LEU A 27 -12.01 19.00 5.42
N PHE A 28 -13.15 18.47 4.98
CA PHE A 28 -13.48 17.04 5.12
C PHE A 28 -12.41 16.13 4.53
N TYR A 29 -11.96 16.38 3.30
CA TYR A 29 -10.99 15.50 2.63
C TYR A 29 -9.59 15.58 3.22
N LEU A 30 -9.18 16.75 3.70
CA LEU A 30 -7.89 16.96 4.34
C LEU A 30 -7.88 16.32 5.74
N VAL A 31 -8.97 16.48 6.49
CA VAL A 31 -9.16 15.83 7.79
C VAL A 31 -9.22 14.31 7.64
N GLU A 32 -9.89 13.81 6.61
CA GLU A 32 -9.92 12.39 6.30
C GLU A 32 -8.52 11.87 5.92
N ALA A 33 -7.83 12.54 5.00
CA ALA A 33 -6.55 12.06 4.47
C ALA A 33 -5.38 12.14 5.47
N LEU A 34 -5.40 13.14 6.37
CA LEU A 34 -4.32 13.35 7.33
C LEU A 34 -4.65 12.81 8.72
N GLY A 35 -5.91 12.94 9.15
CA GLY A 35 -6.35 12.64 10.51
C GLY A 35 -7.37 11.52 10.64
N ASN A 36 -7.79 10.87 9.54
CA ASN A 36 -8.86 9.85 9.51
C ASN A 36 -10.14 10.35 10.20
N GLY A 37 -10.60 11.54 9.84
CA GLY A 37 -11.82 12.13 10.39
C GLY A 37 -11.60 12.96 11.67
N ILE A 38 -10.41 12.92 12.27
CA ILE A 38 -10.08 13.67 13.50
C ILE A 38 -9.31 14.96 13.15
N PRO A 39 -9.88 16.17 13.40
CA PRO A 39 -9.28 17.44 13.03
C PRO A 39 -7.92 17.73 13.71
N GLU A 40 -7.78 17.41 14.99
CA GLU A 40 -6.55 17.61 15.77
C GLU A 40 -5.40 16.84 15.13
N ARG A 41 -5.65 15.56 14.83
CA ARG A 41 -4.67 14.67 14.21
C ARG A 41 -4.28 15.14 12.81
N ALA A 42 -5.24 15.61 12.04
CA ALA A 42 -4.99 16.16 10.71
C ALA A 42 -4.12 17.42 10.79
N PHE A 43 -4.35 18.27 11.79
CA PHE A 43 -3.55 19.46 12.04
C PHE A 43 -2.12 19.13 12.44
N ASP A 44 -1.94 18.25 13.41
CA ASP A 44 -0.62 17.80 13.86
C ASP A 44 0.19 17.22 12.69
N GLU A 45 -0.45 16.41 11.85
CA GLU A 45 0.19 15.81 10.69
C GLU A 45 0.53 16.85 9.61
N LEU A 46 -0.35 17.84 9.37
CA LEU A 46 -0.03 18.93 8.45
C LEU A 46 1.15 19.78 8.97
N MET A 47 1.24 19.99 10.29
CA MET A 47 2.37 20.68 10.92
C MET A 47 3.65 19.85 10.88
N ARG A 48 3.58 18.52 10.97
CA ARG A 48 4.72 17.63 10.72
C ARG A 48 5.25 17.79 9.28
N LEU A 49 4.37 17.91 8.28
CA LEU A 49 4.78 18.19 6.90
C LEU A 49 5.41 19.58 6.75
N TYR A 50 4.96 20.56 7.53
CA TYR A 50 5.62 21.87 7.62
C TYR A 50 7.05 21.74 8.16
N GLU A 51 7.26 21.03 9.27
CA GLU A 51 8.60 20.85 9.84
C GLU A 51 9.57 20.16 8.87
N GLN A 52 9.08 19.16 8.12
CA GLN A 52 9.91 18.36 7.22
C GLN A 52 10.19 19.02 5.87
N HIS A 53 9.24 19.79 5.33
CA HIS A 53 9.28 20.25 3.94
C HIS A 53 8.96 21.74 3.76
N GLY A 54 8.43 22.40 4.80
CA GLY A 54 7.82 23.72 4.71
C GLY A 54 8.54 24.83 5.49
N THR A 55 9.60 24.52 6.24
CA THR A 55 10.32 25.50 7.06
C THR A 55 11.11 26.52 6.25
N ASP A 56 11.55 26.18 5.04
CA ASP A 56 12.21 27.12 4.11
C ASP A 56 11.17 27.79 3.18
N PRO A 57 10.86 29.09 3.37
CA PRO A 57 9.91 29.82 2.53
C PRO A 57 10.31 29.91 1.06
N GLY A 58 11.57 29.70 0.70
CA GLY A 58 12.06 29.71 -0.68
C GLY A 58 11.58 28.52 -1.53
N THR A 59 11.21 27.41 -0.88
CA THR A 59 10.67 26.21 -1.54
C THR A 59 9.20 26.38 -1.94
N SER A 60 8.68 25.52 -2.81
CA SER A 60 7.25 25.56 -3.18
C SER A 60 6.35 25.27 -1.98
N VAL A 61 6.67 24.24 -1.19
CA VAL A 61 5.92 23.82 0.00
C VAL A 61 6.04 24.86 1.11
N GLY A 62 7.23 25.42 1.34
CA GLY A 62 7.40 26.51 2.30
C GLY A 62 6.66 27.77 1.92
N ALA A 63 6.60 28.13 0.63
CA ALA A 63 5.75 29.23 0.16
C ALA A 63 4.26 29.01 0.49
N PHE A 64 3.77 27.76 0.44
CA PHE A 64 2.41 27.45 0.87
C PHE A 64 2.22 27.66 2.37
N PHE A 65 3.12 27.16 3.21
CA PHE A 65 3.00 27.29 4.67
C PHE A 65 3.16 28.73 5.14
N TYR A 66 4.12 29.47 4.58
CA TYR A 66 4.27 30.89 4.83
C TYR A 66 2.98 31.65 4.48
N LEU A 67 2.40 31.43 3.28
CA LEU A 67 1.14 32.08 2.92
C LEU A 67 -0.06 31.58 3.73
N SER A 68 0.03 30.40 4.34
CA SER A 68 -0.93 29.94 5.34
C SER A 68 -0.74 30.62 6.69
N GLY A 69 0.40 31.29 6.90
CA GLY A 69 0.71 32.03 8.12
C GLY A 69 1.54 31.27 9.13
N ALA A 70 2.04 30.08 8.81
CA ALA A 70 2.89 29.31 9.71
C ALA A 70 4.20 30.06 9.98
N GLY A 71 4.50 30.36 11.25
CA GLY A 71 5.68 31.09 11.69
C GLY A 71 5.66 32.59 11.40
N VAL A 72 4.53 33.13 10.91
CA VAL A 72 4.41 34.55 10.50
C VAL A 72 3.24 35.24 11.20
N GLY A 73 2.11 34.54 11.42
CA GLY A 73 1.04 35.03 12.29
C GLY A 73 0.21 36.23 11.81
N LEU A 74 0.28 36.63 10.53
CA LEU A 74 -0.51 37.78 10.03
C LEU A 74 -1.97 37.46 9.72
N GLY A 75 -2.80 38.50 9.77
CA GLY A 75 -4.25 38.48 9.53
C GLY A 75 -4.62 37.81 8.21
N SER A 76 -4.44 38.47 7.07
CA SER A 76 -4.91 37.95 5.77
C SER A 76 -3.81 37.36 4.89
N VAL A 77 -4.21 36.49 3.96
CA VAL A 77 -3.29 35.90 2.96
C VAL A 77 -2.61 36.98 2.10
N ASP A 78 -3.28 38.11 1.84
CA ASP A 78 -2.72 39.21 1.04
C ASP A 78 -1.67 40.02 1.80
N GLN A 79 -1.84 40.17 3.12
CA GLN A 79 -0.80 40.74 3.99
C GLN A 79 0.43 39.84 3.97
N ARG A 80 0.24 38.53 4.16
CA ARG A 80 1.32 37.53 4.10
C ARG A 80 2.01 37.51 2.74
N ARG A 81 1.25 37.61 1.66
CA ARG A 81 1.79 37.71 0.29
C ARG A 81 2.71 38.92 0.14
N THR A 82 2.27 40.07 0.64
CA THR A 82 3.03 41.32 0.54
C THR A 82 4.35 41.19 1.31
N GLN A 83 4.30 40.64 2.52
CA GLN A 83 5.50 40.38 3.32
C GLN A 83 6.44 39.35 2.66
N TYR A 84 5.89 38.26 2.13
CA TYR A 84 6.67 37.24 1.43
C TYR A 84 7.44 37.82 0.23
N VAL A 85 6.81 38.71 -0.55
CA VAL A 85 7.48 39.42 -1.66
C VAL A 85 8.62 40.28 -1.13
N SER A 86 8.40 41.05 -0.06
CA SER A 86 9.45 41.90 0.50
C SER A 86 10.62 41.12 1.10
N GLU A 87 10.37 39.98 1.74
CA GLU A 87 11.39 39.23 2.47
C GLU A 87 12.15 38.23 1.61
N HIS A 88 11.50 37.65 0.60
CA HIS A 88 12.05 36.50 -0.12
C HIS A 88 12.17 36.71 -1.63
N PHE A 89 11.34 37.56 -2.26
CA PHE A 89 11.31 37.69 -3.72
C PHE A 89 10.90 39.09 -4.18
N ALA A 90 11.84 40.03 -4.18
CA ALA A 90 11.60 41.44 -4.52
C ALA A 90 11.28 41.74 -6.01
N ALA A 91 11.20 40.73 -6.89
CA ALA A 91 11.18 40.93 -8.35
C ALA A 91 9.83 40.63 -9.05
N ASP A 92 8.93 39.82 -8.49
CA ASP A 92 7.66 39.47 -9.14
C ASP A 92 6.55 39.12 -8.13
N VAL A 93 5.51 39.98 -8.10
CA VAL A 93 4.34 39.87 -7.22
C VAL A 93 3.46 38.63 -7.48
N SER A 94 3.58 37.99 -8.66
CA SER A 94 2.85 36.76 -9.01
C SER A 94 3.57 35.48 -8.54
N THR A 95 4.86 35.58 -8.26
CA THR A 95 5.71 34.46 -7.84
C THR A 95 5.20 33.75 -6.57
N PRO A 96 4.75 34.45 -5.50
CA PRO A 96 4.25 33.79 -4.29
C PRO A 96 3.06 32.86 -4.58
N TRP A 97 2.11 33.32 -5.43
CA TRP A 97 0.95 32.52 -5.80
C TRP A 97 1.33 31.30 -6.62
N ARG A 98 2.17 31.47 -7.65
CA ARG A 98 2.63 30.33 -8.46
C ARG A 98 3.39 29.30 -7.64
N ARG A 99 4.27 29.73 -6.74
CA ARG A 99 5.04 28.84 -5.85
C ARG A 99 4.11 28.12 -4.88
N SER A 100 3.22 28.85 -4.23
CA SER A 100 2.24 28.26 -3.32
C SER A 100 1.30 27.27 -4.03
N GLU A 101 0.82 27.56 -5.24
CA GLU A 101 0.02 26.60 -6.02
C GLU A 101 0.81 25.36 -6.43
N ARG A 102 2.12 25.50 -6.70
CA ARG A 102 3.00 24.35 -6.90
C ARG A 102 3.17 23.56 -5.60
N GLY A 103 3.37 24.25 -4.48
CA GLY A 103 3.46 23.68 -3.14
C GLY A 103 2.22 22.88 -2.76
N ILE A 104 1.03 23.36 -3.09
CA ILE A 104 -0.22 22.60 -2.91
C ILE A 104 -0.18 21.30 -3.71
N LYS A 105 0.26 21.32 -4.97
CA LYS A 105 0.36 20.09 -5.79
C LYS A 105 1.40 19.12 -5.26
N GLU A 106 2.54 19.63 -4.79
CA GLU A 106 3.59 18.84 -4.14
C GLU A 106 3.08 18.23 -2.82
N LEU A 107 2.42 19.02 -1.96
CA LEU A 107 1.79 18.54 -0.72
C LEU A 107 0.73 17.49 -0.98
N VAL A 108 -0.14 17.66 -1.97
CA VAL A 108 -1.12 16.63 -2.33
C VAL A 108 -0.43 15.34 -2.75
N THR A 109 0.73 15.45 -3.42
CA THR A 109 1.54 14.29 -3.76
C THR A 109 2.12 13.65 -2.51
N LEU A 110 2.71 14.43 -1.58
CA LEU A 110 3.23 13.94 -0.30
C LEU A 110 2.15 13.31 0.59
N ILE A 111 0.95 13.89 0.65
CA ILE A 111 -0.20 13.40 1.41
C ILE A 111 -0.69 12.07 0.80
N ARG A 112 -0.75 11.99 -0.53
CA ARG A 112 -1.17 10.77 -1.25
C ARG A 112 -0.11 9.67 -1.19
N ASP A 113 1.15 10.06 -1.27
CA ASP A 113 2.30 9.17 -1.48
C ASP A 113 3.15 9.01 -0.22
N ARG A 114 2.62 9.33 0.99
CA ARG A 114 3.31 9.26 2.31
C ARG A 114 4.47 8.26 2.29
N ASP A 115 5.65 8.69 2.78
CA ASP A 115 6.95 7.97 2.77
C ASP A 115 6.80 6.49 2.37
N GLU A 116 7.32 6.12 1.21
CA GLU A 116 7.21 4.76 0.66
C GLU A 116 7.65 3.69 1.66
N ARG A 117 8.53 4.04 2.62
CA ARG A 117 9.01 3.17 3.70
C ARG A 117 8.04 3.03 4.88
N ALA A 118 7.02 3.87 4.96
CA ALA A 118 5.98 3.87 5.99
C ALA A 118 4.67 3.22 5.52
N ARG A 119 4.62 2.65 4.29
CA ARG A 119 3.44 1.96 3.78
C ARG A 119 3.11 0.74 4.66
N PRO A 120 1.82 0.46 4.91
CA PRO A 120 1.41 -0.81 5.51
C PRO A 120 1.80 -1.96 4.57
N TRP A 121 2.15 -3.10 5.15
CA TRP A 121 2.51 -4.31 4.42
C TRP A 121 1.52 -5.40 4.76
N ALA A 122 1.13 -6.17 3.74
CA ALA A 122 0.36 -7.37 3.90
C ALA A 122 1.05 -8.51 3.18
N PHE A 123 1.34 -9.58 3.91
CA PHE A 123 1.82 -10.83 3.35
C PHE A 123 0.64 -11.77 3.19
N VAL A 124 0.42 -12.25 1.97
CA VAL A 124 -0.50 -13.34 1.68
C VAL A 124 0.34 -14.59 1.45
N SER A 125 0.34 -15.47 2.44
CA SER A 125 1.02 -16.76 2.36
C SER A 125 0.02 -17.84 2.00
N VAL A 126 0.31 -18.66 0.99
CA VAL A 126 -0.51 -19.80 0.61
C VAL A 126 0.30 -21.09 0.66
N PHE A 127 -0.24 -22.09 1.32
CA PHE A 127 0.34 -23.43 1.42
C PHE A 127 -0.62 -24.44 0.82
N GLN A 128 -0.11 -25.32 -0.04
CA GLN A 128 -0.87 -26.39 -0.65
C GLN A 128 -0.18 -27.73 -0.43
N SER A 129 -0.93 -28.72 0.05
CA SER A 129 -0.48 -30.11 0.21
C SER A 129 -1.65 -31.06 -0.08
N GLY A 130 -1.51 -31.94 -1.05
CA GLY A 130 -2.63 -32.76 -1.53
C GLY A 130 -3.79 -31.88 -2.01
N ASN A 131 -5.00 -32.14 -1.51
CA ASN A 131 -6.16 -31.29 -1.78
C ASN A 131 -6.32 -30.15 -0.76
N ALA A 132 -5.48 -30.06 0.28
CA ALA A 132 -5.58 -29.04 1.31
C ALA A 132 -4.94 -27.72 0.86
N PHE A 133 -5.62 -26.62 1.17
CA PHE A 133 -5.20 -25.26 0.90
C PHE A 133 -5.34 -24.42 2.17
N GLN A 134 -4.22 -23.86 2.62
CA GLN A 134 -4.14 -23.07 3.84
C GLN A 134 -3.60 -21.66 3.55
N PRO A 135 -4.47 -20.64 3.55
CA PRO A 135 -4.04 -19.26 3.49
C PRO A 135 -3.66 -18.73 4.89
N VAL A 136 -2.63 -17.92 4.93
CA VAL A 136 -2.20 -17.17 6.13
C VAL A 136 -1.95 -15.73 5.73
N LEU A 137 -2.52 -14.80 6.48
CA LEU A 137 -2.40 -13.37 6.25
C LEU A 137 -1.59 -12.73 7.38
N ASP A 138 -0.56 -11.96 7.03
CA ASP A 138 0.19 -11.14 8.00
C ASP A 138 0.09 -9.67 7.64
N PHE A 139 -0.55 -8.89 8.50
CA PHE A 139 -0.69 -7.45 8.37
C PHE A 139 0.30 -6.74 9.27
N ASN A 140 1.09 -5.82 8.73
CA ASN A 140 2.07 -5.01 9.45
C ASN A 140 1.81 -3.54 9.11
N LEU A 141 1.57 -2.73 10.13
CA LEU A 141 1.12 -1.35 9.96
C LEU A 141 1.61 -0.48 11.11
N ARG A 142 1.66 0.83 10.90
CA ARG A 142 1.83 1.81 11.98
C ARG A 142 0.47 2.16 12.57
N LYS A 143 0.42 2.93 13.67
CA LYS A 143 -0.80 3.31 14.44
C LYS A 143 -1.85 4.16 13.68
N GLU A 144 -1.72 4.23 12.35
CA GLU A 144 -2.45 5.12 11.45
C GLU A 144 -3.65 4.43 10.77
N ALA A 145 -3.89 3.14 11.04
CA ALA A 145 -4.89 2.34 10.35
C ALA A 145 -5.75 1.52 11.33
N TRP A 146 -7.07 1.65 11.21
CA TRP A 146 -8.04 1.02 12.11
C TRP A 146 -9.14 0.26 11.37
N GLU A 147 -9.22 0.37 10.03
CA GLU A 147 -10.17 -0.42 9.27
C GLU A 147 -9.63 -1.83 9.00
N PRO A 148 -10.40 -2.88 9.36
CA PRO A 148 -10.00 -4.25 9.09
C PRO A 148 -10.03 -4.55 7.59
N PRO A 149 -9.13 -5.41 7.09
CA PRO A 149 -9.21 -5.89 5.73
C PRO A 149 -10.47 -6.75 5.53
N VAL A 150 -11.06 -6.65 4.35
CA VAL A 150 -12.11 -7.56 3.89
C VAL A 150 -11.41 -8.72 3.20
N VAL A 151 -11.68 -9.94 3.67
CA VAL A 151 -11.10 -11.16 3.13
C VAL A 151 -12.22 -12.01 2.56
N GLU A 152 -12.03 -12.48 1.34
CA GLU A 152 -12.94 -13.37 0.64
C GLU A 152 -12.19 -14.62 0.23
N ILE A 153 -12.85 -15.76 0.34
CA ILE A 153 -12.37 -17.05 -0.13
C ILE A 153 -13.42 -17.60 -1.09
N ASP A 154 -13.02 -17.88 -2.33
CA ASP A 154 -13.93 -18.36 -3.38
C ASP A 154 -15.18 -17.48 -3.58
N GLY A 155 -15.03 -16.18 -3.30
CA GLY A 155 -16.10 -15.18 -3.38
C GLY A 155 -16.92 -15.00 -2.10
N GLU A 156 -16.69 -15.83 -1.07
CA GLU A 156 -17.40 -15.75 0.20
C GLU A 156 -16.60 -14.98 1.26
N PRO A 157 -17.20 -14.00 1.95
CA PRO A 157 -16.50 -13.22 2.96
C PRO A 157 -16.16 -14.06 4.19
N VAL A 158 -14.93 -13.93 4.67
CA VAL A 158 -14.43 -14.62 5.86
C VAL A 158 -14.22 -13.62 6.99
N GLY A 159 -14.98 -13.81 8.07
CA GLY A 159 -14.84 -13.02 9.29
C GLY A 159 -13.66 -13.48 10.15
N PHE A 160 -12.92 -12.53 10.71
CA PHE A 160 -11.87 -12.78 11.69
C PHE A 160 -11.71 -11.57 12.63
N ASP A 161 -11.16 -11.80 13.82
CA ASP A 161 -10.80 -10.71 14.72
C ASP A 161 -9.55 -9.98 14.22
N PHE A 162 -9.65 -8.68 14.02
CA PHE A 162 -8.53 -7.82 13.59
C PHE A 162 -7.97 -6.97 14.74
N THR A 163 -7.79 -7.58 15.91
CA THR A 163 -7.09 -6.93 17.01
C THR A 163 -5.57 -6.98 16.80
N VAL A 164 -4.98 -5.83 16.51
CA VAL A 164 -3.53 -5.66 16.27
C VAL A 164 -2.73 -5.66 17.58
N ARG A 165 -1.47 -6.10 17.51
CA ARG A 165 -0.54 -6.16 18.65
C ARG A 165 0.79 -5.49 18.32
N PRO A 166 1.57 -4.99 19.28
CA PRO A 166 2.91 -4.47 19.01
C PRO A 166 3.75 -5.45 18.18
N HIS A 167 4.44 -4.96 17.15
CA HIS A 167 5.30 -5.77 16.30
C HIS A 167 6.53 -6.24 17.10
N PRO A 168 6.93 -7.52 17.02
CA PRO A 168 7.99 -8.07 17.87
C PRO A 168 9.38 -7.46 17.60
N THR A 169 9.66 -7.09 16.34
CA THR A 169 11.00 -6.67 15.90
C THR A 169 11.08 -5.28 15.26
N LEU A 170 9.93 -4.63 15.01
CA LEU A 170 9.87 -3.34 14.33
C LEU A 170 9.27 -2.33 15.30
N PRO A 171 10.11 -1.46 15.89
CA PRO A 171 9.62 -0.36 16.72
C PRO A 171 8.55 0.44 15.97
N ASP A 172 7.51 0.87 16.69
CA ASP A 172 6.38 1.67 16.18
C ASP A 172 5.42 0.99 15.21
N PHE A 173 5.65 -0.28 14.86
CA PHE A 173 4.68 -1.09 14.12
C PHE A 173 3.79 -1.89 15.07
N VAL A 174 2.57 -2.15 14.61
CA VAL A 174 1.68 -3.18 15.11
C VAL A 174 1.48 -4.23 14.01
N HIS A 175 1.19 -5.45 14.42
CA HIS A 175 1.03 -6.58 13.54
C HIS A 175 -0.21 -7.40 13.90
N ARG A 176 -0.74 -8.08 12.89
CA ARG A 176 -1.79 -9.08 13.04
C ARG A 176 -1.56 -10.22 12.06
N ARG A 177 -1.29 -11.41 12.60
CA ARG A 177 -1.34 -12.69 11.88
C ARG A 177 -2.74 -13.29 11.97
N VAL A 178 -3.26 -13.76 10.86
CA VAL A 178 -4.53 -14.48 10.74
C VAL A 178 -4.30 -15.75 9.93
N VAL A 179 -4.60 -16.90 10.53
CA VAL A 179 -4.67 -18.18 9.82
C VAL A 179 -6.13 -18.34 9.42
N LEU A 180 -6.41 -18.36 8.11
CA LEU A 180 -7.78 -18.55 7.60
C LEU A 180 -8.19 -20.03 7.76
N PRO A 181 -9.46 -20.39 7.61
CA PRO A 181 -9.85 -21.79 7.56
C PRO A 181 -9.11 -22.56 6.45
N GLU A 182 -8.73 -23.80 6.73
CA GLU A 182 -8.25 -24.73 5.70
C GLU A 182 -9.41 -25.09 4.76
N LEU A 183 -9.11 -25.18 3.47
CA LEU A 183 -10.09 -25.47 2.43
C LEU A 183 -9.62 -26.63 1.56
N SER A 184 -10.57 -27.28 0.90
CA SER A 184 -10.28 -28.27 -0.14
C SER A 184 -10.25 -27.59 -1.51
N LEU A 185 -9.21 -27.86 -2.29
CA LEU A 185 -9.11 -27.43 -3.67
C LEU A 185 -10.23 -28.06 -4.52
N ASN A 186 -10.84 -27.26 -5.39
CA ASN A 186 -11.67 -27.80 -6.46
C ASN A 186 -10.77 -28.34 -7.58
N LEU A 187 -10.60 -29.66 -7.62
CA LEU A 187 -9.73 -30.33 -8.60
C LEU A 187 -10.43 -30.58 -9.94
N ASP A 188 -11.76 -30.41 -10.01
CA ASP A 188 -12.57 -30.65 -11.21
C ASP A 188 -12.49 -29.49 -12.22
N VAL A 189 -11.86 -28.39 -11.84
CA VAL A 189 -11.71 -27.19 -12.67
C VAL A 189 -10.75 -27.42 -13.85
N GLY A 190 -10.97 -26.70 -14.94
CA GLY A 190 -10.13 -26.73 -16.13
C GLY A 190 -8.82 -25.95 -15.99
N PHE A 191 -8.03 -25.94 -17.08
CA PHE A 191 -6.84 -25.10 -17.19
C PHE A 191 -7.19 -23.62 -17.02
N ALA A 192 -6.39 -22.88 -16.25
CA ALA A 192 -6.55 -21.45 -15.95
C ALA A 192 -7.84 -21.08 -15.18
N GLU A 193 -8.66 -22.07 -14.81
CA GLU A 193 -9.75 -21.90 -13.86
C GLU A 193 -9.20 -21.97 -12.43
N ARG A 194 -9.89 -21.31 -11.50
CA ARG A 194 -9.44 -21.16 -10.11
C ARG A 194 -9.89 -22.39 -9.32
N MET A 195 -8.93 -23.15 -8.80
CA MET A 195 -9.17 -24.25 -7.86
C MET A 195 -9.57 -23.74 -6.48
N ALA A 196 -8.92 -22.65 -6.08
CA ALA A 196 -9.18 -21.90 -4.86
C ALA A 196 -8.67 -20.47 -5.07
N VAL A 197 -9.34 -19.50 -4.47
CA VAL A 197 -8.95 -18.10 -4.52
C VAL A 197 -9.11 -17.44 -3.16
N VAL A 198 -8.09 -16.66 -2.79
CA VAL A 198 -8.13 -15.76 -1.63
C VAL A 198 -7.97 -14.36 -2.15
N ARG A 199 -8.92 -13.52 -1.81
CA ARG A 199 -8.92 -12.10 -2.14
C ARG A 199 -8.90 -11.30 -0.85
N VAL A 200 -7.97 -10.35 -0.78
CA VAL A 200 -7.81 -9.46 0.36
C VAL A 200 -7.96 -8.04 -0.14
N GLY A 201 -9.06 -7.39 0.22
CA GLY A 201 -9.28 -5.96 0.02
C GLY A 201 -8.90 -5.21 1.29
N TRP A 202 -8.03 -4.22 1.19
CA TRP A 202 -7.65 -3.42 2.36
C TRP A 202 -7.73 -1.94 2.04
N SER A 203 -8.80 -1.30 2.53
CA SER A 203 -9.10 0.12 2.32
C SER A 203 -8.17 1.03 3.13
N MET A 204 -6.88 0.99 2.78
CA MET A 204 -5.84 1.78 3.43
C MET A 204 -5.72 3.16 2.79
N PRO A 205 -5.57 4.27 3.55
CA PRO A 205 -5.39 5.61 2.96
C PRO A 205 -4.28 5.67 1.90
N ILE A 206 -3.25 4.83 2.06
CA ILE A 206 -2.13 4.62 1.15
C ILE A 206 -2.17 3.20 0.61
N TRP A 207 -1.73 2.99 -0.63
CA TRP A 207 -1.66 1.65 -1.21
C TRP A 207 -0.71 0.74 -0.42
N PRO A 208 -1.20 -0.41 0.10
CA PRO A 208 -0.39 -1.34 0.87
C PRO A 208 0.60 -2.07 -0.03
N VAL A 209 1.78 -2.38 0.50
CA VAL A 209 2.69 -3.29 -0.20
C VAL A 209 2.17 -4.71 -0.01
N TRP A 210 1.86 -5.37 -1.11
CA TRP A 210 1.49 -6.77 -1.13
C TRP A 210 2.73 -7.63 -1.35
N SER A 211 2.98 -8.54 -0.43
CA SER A 211 3.97 -9.60 -0.59
C SER A 211 3.24 -10.93 -0.65
N VAL A 212 3.65 -11.79 -1.58
CA VAL A 212 3.06 -13.12 -1.73
C VAL A 212 4.14 -14.15 -1.52
N PHE A 213 3.86 -15.07 -0.61
CA PHE A 213 4.63 -16.29 -0.43
C PHE A 213 3.75 -17.47 -0.79
N ALA A 214 4.26 -18.37 -1.62
CA ALA A 214 3.52 -19.54 -2.02
C ALA A 214 4.40 -20.78 -1.95
N TRP A 215 3.84 -21.84 -1.39
CA TRP A 215 4.43 -23.16 -1.37
C TRP A 215 3.40 -24.18 -1.82
N THR A 216 3.62 -24.76 -3.00
CA THR A 216 2.79 -25.81 -3.59
C THR A 216 3.59 -27.10 -3.62
N ALA A 217 3.04 -28.17 -3.03
CA ALA A 217 3.64 -29.50 -3.09
C ALA A 217 3.44 -30.14 -4.47
N ASP A 218 2.35 -29.81 -5.18
CA ASP A 218 2.09 -30.33 -6.52
C ASP A 218 2.66 -29.38 -7.59
N PRO A 219 3.64 -29.82 -8.40
CA PRO A 219 4.24 -28.99 -9.44
C PRO A 219 3.27 -28.65 -10.58
N ARG A 220 2.12 -29.30 -10.66
CA ARG A 220 1.05 -29.00 -11.63
C ARG A 220 0.18 -27.84 -11.18
N ILE A 221 0.31 -27.35 -9.94
CA ILE A 221 -0.47 -26.23 -9.44
C ILE A 221 0.37 -24.95 -9.58
N ALA A 222 -0.14 -24.01 -10.37
CA ALA A 222 0.40 -22.67 -10.49
C ALA A 222 -0.27 -21.71 -9.50
N VAL A 223 0.52 -20.79 -8.98
CA VAL A 223 0.03 -19.67 -8.18
C VAL A 223 -0.08 -18.45 -9.08
N HIS A 224 -1.27 -17.87 -9.14
CA HIS A 224 -1.54 -16.66 -9.92
C HIS A 224 -1.91 -15.51 -8.99
N LEU A 225 -1.16 -14.43 -9.12
CA LEU A 225 -1.29 -13.19 -8.36
C LEU A 225 -1.89 -12.08 -9.23
N ARG A 226 -2.94 -11.42 -8.74
CA ARG A 226 -3.51 -10.22 -9.36
C ARG A 226 -3.65 -9.11 -8.33
N THR A 227 -3.39 -7.87 -8.75
CA THR A 227 -3.63 -6.67 -7.92
C THR A 227 -4.70 -5.80 -8.57
N PHE A 228 -5.46 -5.08 -7.74
CA PHE A 228 -6.62 -4.29 -8.18
C PHE A 228 -6.52 -2.85 -7.72
N ARG A 229 -7.07 -1.92 -8.52
CA ARG A 229 -7.16 -0.48 -8.23
C ARG A 229 -7.82 -0.13 -6.92
N GLU A 230 -8.69 -0.99 -6.42
CA GLU A 230 -9.37 -0.84 -5.13
C GLU A 230 -8.52 -1.30 -3.94
N ARG A 231 -7.18 -1.31 -4.07
CA ARG A 231 -6.24 -1.70 -3.01
C ARG A 231 -6.51 -3.13 -2.53
N ALA A 232 -6.71 -4.03 -3.48
CA ALA A 232 -6.91 -5.44 -3.22
C ALA A 232 -5.86 -6.28 -3.93
N VAL A 233 -5.64 -7.48 -3.39
CA VAL A 233 -4.84 -8.54 -3.99
C VAL A 233 -5.67 -9.81 -4.07
N GLU A 234 -5.50 -10.57 -5.13
CA GLU A 234 -6.06 -11.90 -5.31
C GLU A 234 -4.91 -12.87 -5.54
N VAL A 235 -4.87 -13.93 -4.74
CA VAL A 235 -3.97 -15.07 -4.90
C VAL A 235 -4.84 -16.28 -5.19
N SER A 236 -4.61 -16.91 -6.33
CA SER A 236 -5.37 -18.09 -6.76
C SER A 236 -4.45 -19.25 -7.09
N LEU A 237 -4.93 -20.46 -6.86
CA LEU A 237 -4.32 -21.70 -7.32
C LEU A 237 -5.06 -22.20 -8.56
N GLN A 238 -4.31 -22.59 -9.58
CA GLN A 238 -4.83 -23.00 -10.88
C GLN A 238 -4.02 -24.17 -11.42
N TRP A 239 -4.60 -24.99 -12.28
CA TRP A 239 -3.82 -25.95 -13.05
C TRP A 239 -2.82 -25.23 -13.96
N TRP A 240 -1.57 -25.68 -13.91
CA TRP A 240 -0.54 -25.35 -14.89
C TRP A 240 -0.71 -26.24 -16.12
N ARG A 241 -1.03 -25.61 -17.26
CA ARG A 241 -1.36 -26.24 -18.55
C ARG A 241 -2.60 -27.16 -18.51
N HIS A 242 -2.90 -27.82 -19.63
CA HIS A 242 -3.99 -28.79 -19.78
C HIS A 242 -3.77 -30.10 -19.00
N THR A 243 -3.04 -30.09 -17.88
CA THR A 243 -2.73 -31.31 -17.11
C THR A 243 -3.91 -31.62 -16.18
N PRO A 244 -4.85 -32.51 -16.55
CA PRO A 244 -6.03 -32.79 -15.74
C PRO A 244 -5.66 -33.77 -14.61
N PRO A 245 -6.58 -34.02 -13.66
CA PRO A 245 -6.42 -35.08 -12.66
C PRO A 245 -6.49 -36.47 -13.35
N GLY A 246 -5.34 -37.00 -13.76
CA GLY A 246 -5.17 -38.34 -14.31
C GLY A 246 -3.73 -38.84 -14.14
N ASP A 247 -3.55 -40.17 -14.09
CA ASP A 247 -2.32 -40.88 -13.71
C ASP A 247 -1.04 -40.29 -14.31
N VAL A 248 -0.06 -40.03 -13.43
CA VAL A 248 1.16 -39.27 -13.69
C VAL A 248 2.34 -40.21 -14.01
N ALA A 249 2.15 -41.09 -14.99
CA ALA A 249 3.30 -41.69 -15.67
C ALA A 249 3.70 -40.76 -16.82
N GLY A 250 4.90 -40.15 -16.81
CA GLY A 250 5.35 -39.38 -17.97
C GLY A 250 5.23 -37.85 -17.87
N LEU A 251 5.68 -37.17 -16.81
CA LEU A 251 5.83 -35.71 -16.85
C LEU A 251 7.12 -35.34 -17.61
N VAL A 252 7.03 -35.13 -18.93
CA VAL A 252 8.15 -34.60 -19.74
C VAL A 252 7.85 -33.18 -20.18
N THR A 253 8.84 -32.29 -20.17
CA THR A 253 8.70 -30.95 -20.74
C THR A 253 9.50 -30.77 -22.01
N ASP A 254 8.79 -30.34 -23.05
CA ASP A 254 9.38 -29.71 -24.21
C ASP A 254 9.43 -28.18 -23.98
N GLY A 255 10.64 -27.67 -23.82
CA GLY A 255 10.95 -26.27 -24.10
C GLY A 255 10.75 -25.18 -23.04
N ALA A 256 10.36 -25.43 -21.77
CA ALA A 256 10.53 -24.39 -20.73
C ALA A 256 10.44 -24.73 -19.22
N ILE A 257 9.63 -25.67 -18.68
CA ILE A 257 9.44 -25.79 -17.20
C ILE A 257 9.07 -27.22 -16.72
N TRP A 258 10.00 -27.90 -16.01
CA TRP A 258 10.03 -29.18 -15.22
C TRP A 258 9.69 -30.54 -15.87
N ALA A 259 10.73 -31.23 -16.35
CA ALA A 259 10.72 -32.63 -16.80
C ALA A 259 11.03 -33.64 -15.67
N GLU A 260 10.62 -34.89 -15.93
CA GLU A 260 10.76 -36.14 -15.18
C GLU A 260 12.15 -36.37 -14.55
N ARG A 261 12.18 -36.62 -13.24
CA ARG A 261 13.32 -37.31 -12.62
C ARG A 261 13.11 -38.81 -12.77
N ARG A 262 13.87 -39.42 -13.68
CA ARG A 262 14.42 -40.76 -13.39
C ARG A 262 15.38 -40.61 -12.20
N ASP A 263 15.34 -41.60 -11.32
CA ASP A 263 16.05 -41.74 -10.04
C ASP A 263 17.39 -40.96 -9.94
N PRO A 264 17.58 -40.05 -8.96
CA PRO A 264 18.76 -39.20 -8.85
C PRO A 264 20.11 -39.92 -8.66
N ASN A 265 20.14 -41.25 -8.52
CA ASN A 265 21.36 -42.03 -8.32
C ASN A 265 21.97 -42.65 -9.60
N THR A 266 21.43 -42.38 -10.80
CA THR A 266 21.98 -42.94 -12.04
C THR A 266 22.27 -41.86 -13.07
N MET A 267 23.37 -41.13 -12.86
CA MET A 267 23.93 -40.25 -13.87
C MET A 267 24.90 -41.07 -14.72
N ASN A 268 24.50 -41.46 -15.94
CA ASN A 268 25.42 -42.03 -16.93
C ASN A 268 26.32 -40.89 -17.45
N LEU A 269 27.50 -40.76 -16.85
CA LEU A 269 28.54 -39.88 -17.37
C LEU A 269 29.09 -40.46 -18.69
N PRO A 270 29.44 -39.62 -19.68
CA PRO A 270 30.21 -40.07 -20.83
C PRO A 270 31.51 -40.73 -20.38
N GLU A 271 31.94 -41.76 -21.10
CA GLU A 271 33.13 -42.55 -20.76
C GLU A 271 34.34 -41.62 -20.52
N GLY A 272 34.86 -41.61 -19.29
CA GLY A 272 36.05 -40.84 -18.90
C GLY A 272 35.82 -39.58 -18.04
N TRP A 273 34.60 -39.29 -17.58
CA TRP A 273 34.36 -38.18 -16.65
C TRP A 273 34.24 -38.67 -15.19
N GLU A 274 35.05 -38.10 -14.29
CA GLU A 274 34.95 -38.29 -12.83
C GLU A 274 34.60 -36.96 -12.15
N VAL A 275 33.72 -37.01 -11.15
CA VAL A 275 33.35 -35.86 -10.30
C VAL A 275 34.39 -35.74 -9.19
N ARG A 276 35.13 -34.62 -9.16
CA ARG A 276 36.01 -34.24 -8.03
C ARG A 276 35.27 -33.36 -7.04
#